data_AF-C3QYV4-F1
#
_entry.id   AF-C3QYV4-F1
#
_cell.length_a   1.000
_cell.length_b   1.000
_cell.length_c   1.000
_cell.angle_alpha   90.00
_cell.angle_beta   90.00
_cell.angle_gamma   90.00
#
_symmetry.space_group_name_H-M   'P 1'
#
loop_
_entity.id
_entity.type
_entity.pdbx_description
1 polymer ?
#
loop_
_entity_poly.entity_id
_entity_poly.type
_entity_poly.pdbx_seq_one_letter_code
_entity_poly.pdbx_strand_id
1 'polypeptide(L)' 'MTYVGIDVSKATFVAAYSSAKTSRTRTFKNTVRGVHEFIQNISATKHHCILEATGNYSTLLVSYFLKPG' A
#
# COMPACT_ATOMS: atom_id res chain seq x y z
N MET A 1 11.06 -1.40 12.27
CA MET A 1 9.94 -2.05 11.55
C MET A 1 8.73 -1.13 11.66
N THR A 2 8.13 -0.76 10.53
CA THR A 2 7.03 0.19 10.47
C THR A 2 5.84 -0.47 9.78
N TYR A 3 4.67 -0.43 10.40
CA TYR A 3 3.46 -0.98 9.81
C TYR A 3 2.79 0.07 8.91
N VAL A 4 2.37 -0.38 7.73
CA VAL A 4 1.61 0.41 6.77
C VAL A 4 0.26 -0.26 6.58
N GLY A 5 -0.81 0.34 7.11
CA GLY A 5 -2.18 -0.14 6.88
C GLY A 5 -2.69 0.36 5.53
N ILE A 6 -3.32 -0.51 4.75
CA ILE A 6 -3.82 -0.17 3.42
C ILE A 6 -5.29 -0.57 3.29
N ASP A 7 -6.13 0.44 3.11
CA ASP A 7 -7.54 0.31 2.73
C ASP A 7 -7.64 0.45 1.21
N VAL A 8 -8.31 -0.50 0.54
CA VAL A 8 -8.34 -0.60 -0.92
C VAL A 8 -9.78 -0.56 -1.43
N SER A 9 -10.05 0.42 -2.29
CA SER A 9 -11.28 0.52 -3.08
C SER A 9 -11.02 0.29 -4.57
N LYS A 10 -12.09 0.26 -5.36
CA LYS A 10 -12.01 0.07 -6.82
C LYS A 10 -11.13 1.12 -7.51
N ALA A 11 -11.23 2.39 -7.11
CA ALA A 11 -10.57 3.50 -7.81
C ALA A 11 -9.26 3.94 -7.15
N THR A 12 -9.14 3.76 -5.84
CA THR A 12 -8.03 4.28 -5.03
C THR A 12 -7.72 3.33 -3.89
N PHE A 13 -6.54 3.50 -3.29
CA PHE A 13 -6.21 2.92 -2.00
C PHE A 13 -5.54 3.97 -1.11
N VAL A 14 -5.72 3.84 0.20
CA VAL A 14 -5.18 4.76 1.21
C VAL A 14 -4.14 3.99 2.03
N ALA A 15 -2.91 4.50 2.06
CA ALA A 15 -1.85 3.97 2.91
C ALA A 15 -1.69 4.83 4.16
N ALA A 16 -1.82 4.23 5.33
CA ALA A 16 -1.58 4.84 6.63
C ALA A 16 -0.21 4.43 7.16
N TYR A 17 0.70 5.39 7.30
CA TYR A 17 2.03 5.18 7.84
C TYR A 17 1.99 5.40 9.36
N SER A 18 2.14 4.32 10.11
CA SER A 18 2.22 4.41 11.56
C SER A 18 3.55 5.06 11.96
N SER A 19 3.49 6.16 12.71
CA SER A 19 4.65 6.72 13.40
C SER A 19 4.29 6.96 14.86
N ALA A 20 5.28 6.92 15.75
CA ALA A 20 5.10 7.04 17.20
C ALA A 20 4.41 8.34 17.66
N LYS A 21 4.21 9.33 16.78
CA LYS A 21 3.69 10.66 17.15
C LYS A 21 2.61 11.22 16.21
N THR A 22 2.48 10.74 14.97
CA THR A 22 1.42 11.18 14.03
C THR A 22 1.11 10.08 13.01
N SER A 23 -0.17 9.75 12.80
CA SER A 23 -0.58 8.93 11.67
C SER A 23 -0.69 9.81 10.42
N ARG A 24 0.14 9.54 9.40
CA ARG A 24 0.02 10.20 8.10
C ARG A 24 -0.63 9.24 7.11
N THR A 25 -1.68 9.67 6.43
CA THR A 25 -2.29 8.92 5.34
C THR A 25 -1.88 9.51 4.00
N ARG A 26 -1.83 8.68 2.97
CA ARG A 26 -1.65 9.11 1.58
C ARG A 26 -2.51 8.25 0.67
N THR A 27 -3.23 8.90 -0.22
CA THR A 27 -4.11 8.24 -1.20
C THR A 27 -3.39 8.06 -2.52
N PHE A 28 -3.55 6.89 -3.12
CA PHE A 28 -3.02 6.53 -4.43
C PHE A 28 -4.15 6.03 -5.32
N LYS A 29 -3.99 6.14 -6.64
CA LYS A 29 -4.91 5.53 -7.59
C LYS A 29 -4.68 4.02 -7.67
N ASN A 30 -5.74 3.23 -7.75
CA ASN A 30 -5.65 1.79 -7.98
C ASN A 30 -5.39 1.49 -9.47
N THR A 31 -4.24 1.95 -9.95
CA THR A 31 -3.74 1.76 -11.31
C THR A 31 -2.28 1.37 -11.25
N VAL A 32 -1.73 0.81 -12.33
CA VAL A 32 -0.30 0.41 -12.39
C VAL A 32 0.61 1.56 -11.96
N ARG A 33 0.37 2.78 -12.48
CA ARG A 33 1.13 3.96 -12.12
C ARG A 33 1.02 4.30 -10.63
N GLY A 34 -0.19 4.27 -10.06
CA GLY A 34 -0.38 4.58 -8.65
C GLY A 34 0.26 3.54 -7.71
N VAL A 35 0.25 2.27 -8.09
CA VAL A 35 0.95 1.19 -7.38
C VAL A 35 2.46 1.38 -7.44
N HIS A 36 3.02 1.73 -8.61
CA HIS A 36 4.45 2.06 -8.74
C HIS A 36 4.85 3.26 -7.87
N GLU A 37 4.06 4.33 -7.91
CA GLU A 37 4.27 5.52 -7.06
C GLU A 37 4.26 5.12 -5.58
N PHE A 38 3.36 4.24 -5.14
CA PHE A 38 3.34 3.75 -3.78
C PHE A 38 4.57 2.91 -3.42
N ILE A 39 4.96 1.94 -4.26
CA ILE A 39 6.11 1.05 -4.01
C ILE A 39 7.40 1.84 -3.84
N GLN A 40 7.60 2.91 -4.61
CA GLN A 40 8.75 3.81 -4.48
C GLN A 40 8.83 4.53 -3.12
N ASN A 41 7.72 4.61 -2.38
CA ASN A 41 7.64 5.28 -1.07
C ASN A 41 7.72 4.30 0.11
N ILE A 42 7.88 2.99 -0.14
CA ILE A 42 8.06 1.97 0.90
C ILE A 42 9.39 1.24 0.71
N SER A 43 9.75 0.41 1.68
CA SER A 43 11.01 -0.34 1.72
C SER A 43 10.72 -1.74 2.21
N ALA A 44 11.10 -2.74 1.42
CA ALA A 44 10.82 -4.16 1.68
C ALA A 44 11.44 -4.66 3.01
N THR A 45 12.52 -4.03 3.49
CA THR A 45 13.20 -4.43 4.73
C THR A 45 12.71 -3.66 5.96
N LYS A 46 11.96 -2.57 5.78
CA LYS A 46 11.55 -1.68 6.87
C LYS A 46 10.04 -1.64 7.08
N HIS A 47 9.25 -1.87 6.03
CA HIS A 47 7.81 -1.69 6.04
C HIS A 47 7.08 -3.02 5.90
N HIS A 48 6.17 -3.29 6.83
CA HIS A 48 5.23 -4.41 6.76
C HIS A 48 3.86 -3.85 6.37
N CYS A 49 3.40 -4.20 5.17
CA CYS A 49 2.11 -3.73 4.65
C CYS A 49 1.00 -4.69 5.08
N ILE A 50 -0.04 -4.15 5.72
CA ILE A 50 -1.25 -4.89 6.12
C ILE A 50 -2.37 -4.42 5.19
N LEU A 51 -3.02 -5.36 4.52
CA LEU A 51 -4.02 -5.08 3.50
C LEU A 51 -5.42 -5.43 4.00
N GLU A 52 -6.38 -4.53 3.81
CA GLU A 52 -7.79 -4.86 4.01
C GLU A 52 -8.25 -5.88 2.94
N ALA A 53 -8.98 -6.90 3.40
CA ALA A 53 -9.54 -7.93 2.53
C ALA A 53 -10.85 -7.46 1.85
N THR A 54 -10.76 -6.45 0.99
CA THR A 54 -11.92 -5.87 0.30
C THR A 54 -12.04 -6.41 -1.12
N GLY A 55 -12.73 -7.55 -1.24
CA GLY A 55 -12.99 -8.20 -2.53
C GLY A 55 -11.72 -8.43 -3.34
N ASN A 56 -11.79 -8.20 -4.66
CA ASN A 56 -10.66 -8.37 -5.56
C ASN A 56 -9.93 -7.06 -5.91
N TYR A 57 -10.24 -5.94 -5.25
CA TYR A 57 -9.64 -4.64 -5.59
C TYR A 57 -8.15 -4.56 -5.25
N SER A 58 -7.70 -5.36 -4.29
CA SER A 58 -6.30 -5.51 -3.92
C SER A 58 -5.46 -6.32 -4.90
N THR A 59 -6.08 -7.03 -5.86
CA THR A 59 -5.38 -7.98 -6.76
C THR A 59 -4.20 -7.33 -7.48
N LEU A 60 -4.39 -6.12 -8.00
CA LEU A 60 -3.31 -5.40 -8.69
C LEU A 60 -2.16 -5.11 -7.72
N LEU A 61 -2.43 -4.50 -6.58
CA LEU A 61 -1.41 -4.16 -5.58
C LEU A 61 -0.64 -5.40 -5.10
N VAL A 62 -1.34 -6.49 -4.76
CA VAL A 62 -0.74 -7.75 -4.31
C VAL A 62 0.12 -8.38 -5.42
N SER A 63 -0.33 -8.35 -6.68
CA SER A 63 0.45 -8.90 -7.80
C SER A 63 1.82 -8.23 -7.96
N TYR A 64 1.95 -6.95 -7.60
CA TYR A 64 3.23 -6.24 -7.64
C TYR A 64 4.09 -6.49 -6.41
N PHE A 65 3.49 -6.75 -5.25
CA PHE A 65 4.24 -7.18 -4.06
C PHE A 65 4.88 -8.56 -4.22
N LEU A 66 4.25 -9.44 -5.00
CA LEU A 66 4.72 -10.80 -5.24
C LEU A 66 5.72 -10.92 -6.40
N LYS A 67 5.89 -9.87 -7.21
CA LYS A 67 6.88 -9.88 -8.29
C LYS A 67 8.29 -9.72 -7.71
N PRO A 68 9.23 -10.65 -7.99
CA PRO A 68 10.63 -10.40 -7.70
C PRO A 68 11.10 -9.20 -8.54
N GLY A 69 11.82 -8.28 -7.90
CA GLY A 69 12.45 -7.12 -8.54
C GLY A 69 13.75 -7.47 -9.24
#